data_AF-A0A7V2UIU4-F1
#
_entry.id   AF-A0A7V2UIU4-F1
#
_cell.length_a   1.000
_cell.length_b   1.000
_cell.length_c   1.000
_cell.angle_alpha   90.00
_cell.angle_beta   90.00
_cell.angle_gamma   90.00
#
_symmetry.space_group_name_H-M   'P 1'
#
loop_
_entity.id
_entity.type
_entity.pdbx_description
1 polymer ?
#
loop_
_entity_poly.entity_id
_entity_poly.type
_entity_poly.pdbx_seq_one_letter_code
_entity_poly.pdbx_strand_id
1 'polypeptide(L)'
;LMITRTRVGLVIQAALTHPDMVECLGHNVPRVFMMVFGAGTGLAGLAGVIGGSTFVTEPAMAATLGSVIFVVVVVGGLGSLSGAFLASVLIGVIQTFAVALDHSFLSLAQAAGLELSQTLQDNAVLKLTLSQVAPILPYLFLVLILIFRPKGLLGTRES
;
A
#
# COMPACT_ATOMS: atom_id res chain seq x y z
N LEU A 1 -1.05 17.41 5.59
CA LEU A 1 -1.74 18.64 6.05
C LEU A 1 -1.88 18.71 7.59
N MET A 2 -2.30 17.64 8.30
CA MET A 2 -2.39 17.69 9.78
C MET A 2 -1.02 17.77 10.52
N ILE A 3 0.03 17.12 10.01
CA ILE A 3 1.37 17.16 10.63
C ILE A 3 2.06 18.53 10.41
N THR A 4 1.75 19.26 9.35
CA THR A 4 2.46 20.50 9.01
C THR A 4 1.88 21.75 9.70
N ARG A 5 0.67 21.67 10.26
CA ARG A 5 0.00 22.83 10.90
C ARG A 5 -0.32 22.66 12.38
N THR A 6 -0.27 21.46 12.94
CA THR A 6 -0.55 21.24 14.37
C THR A 6 0.70 21.51 15.20
N ARG A 7 0.53 22.05 16.42
CA ARG A 7 1.66 22.27 17.35
C ARG A 7 2.49 21.01 17.56
N VAL A 8 1.81 19.86 17.65
CA VAL A 8 2.45 18.55 17.77
C VAL A 8 3.29 18.22 16.55
N GLY A 9 2.76 18.44 15.35
CA GLY A 9 3.48 18.13 14.11
C GLY A 9 4.66 19.08 13.84
N LEU A 10 4.57 20.34 14.24
CA LEU A 10 5.71 21.27 14.22
C LEU A 10 6.82 20.84 15.17
N VAL A 11 6.48 20.37 16.37
CA VAL A 11 7.45 19.84 17.34
C VAL A 11 8.10 18.56 16.81
N ILE A 12 7.33 17.66 16.18
CA ILE A 12 7.86 16.43 15.56
C ILE A 12 8.82 16.79 14.41
N GLN A 13 8.44 17.73 13.54
CA GLN A 13 9.28 18.14 12.42
C GLN A 13 10.57 18.83 12.90
N ALA A 14 10.45 19.68 13.92
CA ALA A 14 11.61 20.31 14.57
C ALA A 14 12.52 19.26 15.21
N ALA A 15 11.96 18.26 15.89
CA ALA A 15 12.71 17.17 16.50
C ALA A 15 13.42 16.27 15.47
N LEU A 16 12.87 16.13 14.26
CA LEU A 16 13.49 15.41 13.15
C LEU A 16 14.64 16.18 12.48
N THR A 17 14.57 17.52 12.48
CA THR A 17 15.55 18.36 11.76
C THR A 17 16.68 18.84 12.68
N HIS A 18 16.34 19.24 13.91
CA HIS A 18 17.27 19.80 14.90
C HIS A 18 16.91 19.29 16.31
N PRO A 19 17.21 18.02 16.64
CA PRO A 19 16.84 17.43 17.93
C PRO A 19 17.44 18.18 19.13
N ASP A 20 18.72 18.54 19.06
CA ASP A 20 19.42 19.23 20.17
C ASP A 20 18.78 20.58 20.51
N MET A 21 18.34 21.33 19.49
CA MET A 21 17.67 22.61 19.67
C MET A 21 16.31 22.46 20.35
N VAL A 22 15.58 21.38 20.03
CA VAL A 22 14.27 21.07 20.64
C VAL A 22 14.44 20.65 22.11
N GLU A 23 15.52 19.92 22.43
CA GLU A 23 15.86 19.59 23.82
C GLU A 23 16.25 20.82 24.63
N CYS A 24 17.03 21.75 24.06
CA CYS A 24 17.33 23.03 24.70
C CYS A 24 16.08 23.88 25.00
N LEU A 25 15.01 23.72 24.22
CA LEU A 25 13.72 24.37 24.44
C LEU A 25 12.88 23.71 25.55
N GLY A 26 13.40 22.66 26.19
CA GLY A 26 12.74 21.93 27.27
C GLY A 26 11.80 20.81 26.81
N HIS A 27 11.79 20.49 25.51
CA HIS A 27 11.01 19.37 24.99
C HIS A 27 11.81 18.07 25.06
N ASN A 28 11.22 17.03 25.63
CA ASN A 28 11.83 15.70 25.66
C ASN A 28 11.66 15.01 24.31
N VAL A 29 12.69 15.12 23.45
CA VAL A 29 12.72 14.54 22.11
C VAL A 29 12.52 13.01 22.13
N PRO A 30 13.20 12.23 23.01
CA PRO A 30 12.95 10.79 23.13
C PRO A 30 11.48 10.44 23.37
N ARG A 31 10.77 11.21 24.23
CA ARG A 31 9.35 10.97 24.51
C ARG A 31 8.47 11.28 23.29
N VAL A 32 8.79 12.32 22.51
CA VAL A 32 8.07 12.63 21.27
C VAL A 32 8.21 11.50 20.26
N PHE A 33 9.43 11.01 20.02
CA PHE A 33 9.67 9.86 19.15
C PHE A 33 8.94 8.60 19.64
N MET A 34 9.01 8.32 20.94
CA MET A 34 8.33 7.17 21.53
C MET A 34 6.80 7.24 21.37
N MET A 35 6.19 8.42 21.50
CA MET A 35 4.74 8.59 21.28
C MET A 35 4.36 8.34 19.81
N VAL A 36 5.14 8.87 18.86
CA VAL A 36 4.88 8.66 17.42
C VAL A 36 5.09 7.19 17.04
N PHE A 37 6.19 6.59 17.52
CA PHE A 37 6.48 5.18 17.29
C PHE A 37 5.40 4.28 17.91
N GLY A 38 5.01 4.54 19.16
CA GLY A 38 3.96 3.80 19.85
C GLY A 38 2.60 3.91 19.15
N ALA A 39 2.25 5.09 18.63
CA ALA A 39 1.05 5.26 17.82
C ALA A 39 1.13 4.45 16.51
N GLY A 40 2.28 4.49 15.83
CA GLY A 40 2.51 3.76 14.58
C GLY A 40 2.48 2.24 14.76
N THR A 41 3.16 1.71 15.77
CA THR A 41 3.16 0.28 16.08
C THR A 41 1.80 -0.20 16.59
N GLY A 42 1.08 0.63 17.35
CA GLY A 42 -0.30 0.35 17.75
C GLY A 42 -1.24 0.21 16.56
N LEU A 43 -1.16 1.11 15.57
CA LEU A 43 -1.92 1.02 14.33
C LEU A 43 -1.51 -0.20 13.48
N ALA A 44 -0.21 -0.50 13.40
CA ALA A 44 0.29 -1.67 12.70
C ALA A 44 -0.19 -2.98 13.34
N GLY A 45 -0.22 -3.05 14.67
CA GLY A 45 -0.76 -4.20 15.41
C GLY A 45 -2.26 -4.39 15.18
N LEU A 46 -3.04 -3.30 15.23
CA LEU A 46 -4.47 -3.34 14.89
C LEU A 46 -4.71 -3.83 13.46
N ALA A 47 -3.95 -3.30 12.49
CA ALA A 47 -4.02 -3.76 11.10
C ALA A 47 -3.65 -5.25 10.97
N GLY A 48 -2.65 -5.71 11.72
CA GLY A 48 -2.22 -7.11 11.76
C GLY A 48 -3.29 -8.05 12.30
N VAL A 49 -4.02 -7.67 13.36
CA VAL A 49 -5.12 -8.50 13.91
C VAL A 49 -6.28 -8.59 12.93
N ILE A 50 -6.66 -7.47 12.30
CA ILE A 50 -7.76 -7.43 11.32
C ILE A 50 -7.37 -8.23 10.06
N GLY A 51 -6.16 -8.01 9.54
CA GLY A 51 -5.66 -8.71 8.35
C GLY A 51 -5.42 -10.20 8.61
N GLY A 52 -4.81 -10.55 9.75
CA GLY A 52 -4.49 -11.92 10.12
C GLY A 52 -5.72 -12.81 10.30
N SER A 53 -6.87 -12.25 10.69
CA SER A 53 -8.13 -13.01 10.71
C SER A 53 -8.69 -13.32 9.32
N THR A 54 -8.28 -12.56 8.30
CA THR A 54 -8.81 -12.67 6.93
C THR A 54 -7.91 -13.53 6.03
N PHE A 55 -6.59 -13.50 6.26
CA PHE A 55 -5.61 -14.25 5.48
C PHE A 55 -5.29 -15.61 6.12
N VAL A 56 -5.13 -16.64 5.28
CA VAL A 56 -4.62 -17.95 5.72
C VAL A 56 -3.15 -17.81 6.10
N THR A 57 -2.82 -18.14 7.35
CA THR A 57 -1.45 -18.06 7.85
C THR A 57 -0.63 -19.22 7.29
N GLU A 58 0.29 -18.91 6.37
CA GLU A 58 1.22 -19.88 5.78
C GLU A 58 2.66 -19.35 5.87
N PRO A 59 3.71 -20.19 5.97
CA PRO A 59 5.08 -19.72 6.18
C PRO A 59 5.60 -18.73 5.13
N ALA A 60 5.07 -18.78 3.90
CA ALA A 60 5.44 -17.88 2.82
C ALA A 60 4.74 -16.50 2.88
N MET A 61 3.75 -16.31 3.74
CA MET A 61 2.94 -15.08 3.83
C MET A 61 3.80 -13.83 4.08
N ALA A 62 4.85 -13.94 4.90
CA ALA A 62 5.74 -12.82 5.19
C ALA A 62 6.46 -12.31 3.94
N ALA A 63 6.87 -13.21 3.03
CA ALA A 63 7.50 -12.84 1.78
C ALA A 63 6.51 -12.12 0.84
N THR A 64 5.30 -12.65 0.73
CA THR A 64 4.24 -12.07 -0.11
C THR A 64 3.80 -10.70 0.41
N LEU A 65 3.49 -10.58 1.71
CA LEU A 65 3.08 -9.31 2.31
C LEU A 65 4.22 -8.30 2.36
N GLY A 66 5.44 -8.73 2.72
CA GLY A 66 6.61 -7.86 2.74
C GLY A 66 6.88 -7.23 1.38
N SER A 67 6.72 -8.01 0.32
CA SER A 67 6.87 -7.54 -1.06
C SER A 67 5.79 -6.53 -1.46
N VAL A 68 4.52 -6.75 -1.08
CA VAL A 68 3.43 -5.77 -1.32
C VAL A 68 3.64 -4.49 -0.51
N ILE A 69 4.10 -4.59 0.75
CA ILE A 69 4.41 -3.42 1.58
C ILE A 69 5.57 -2.62 0.97
N PHE A 70 6.61 -3.30 0.48
CA PHE A 70 7.72 -2.66 -0.22
C PHE A 70 7.21 -1.88 -1.43
N VAL A 71 6.33 -2.48 -2.23
CA VAL A 71 5.71 -1.82 -3.37
C VAL A 71 5.00 -0.53 -2.95
N VAL A 72 4.18 -0.59 -1.90
CA VAL A 72 3.45 0.58 -1.37
C VAL A 72 4.40 1.70 -0.94
N VAL A 73 5.49 1.38 -0.24
CA VAL A 73 6.47 2.37 0.24
C VAL A 73 7.21 3.03 -0.93
N VAL A 74 7.65 2.25 -1.91
CA VAL A 74 8.36 2.77 -3.09
C VAL A 74 7.42 3.62 -3.95
N VAL A 75 6.19 3.16 -4.16
CA VAL A 75 5.16 3.89 -4.91
C VAL A 75 4.77 5.19 -4.21
N GLY A 76 4.66 5.17 -2.87
CA GLY A 76 4.38 6.37 -2.08
C GLY A 76 5.51 7.41 -2.12
N GLY A 77 6.75 6.93 -2.24
CA GLY A 77 7.98 7.74 -2.22
C GLY A 77 8.71 7.60 -0.89
N LEU A 78 10.01 7.30 -0.96
CA LEU A 78 10.90 7.14 0.19
C LEU A 78 10.91 8.44 1.03
N GLY A 79 10.54 8.34 2.31
CA GLY A 79 10.50 9.48 3.22
C GLY A 79 9.17 10.25 3.28
N SER A 80 8.15 9.88 2.48
CA SER A 80 6.83 10.55 2.50
C SER A 80 5.76 9.70 3.17
N LEU A 81 5.44 10.00 4.45
CA LEU A 81 4.37 9.30 5.19
C LEU A 81 3.01 9.47 4.49
N SER A 82 2.70 10.68 4.02
CA SER A 82 1.47 10.94 3.26
C SER A 82 1.45 10.24 1.91
N GLY A 83 2.61 10.10 1.26
CA GLY A 83 2.77 9.35 0.01
C GLY A 83 2.47 7.88 0.21
N ALA A 84 3.06 7.26 1.23
CA ALA A 84 2.83 5.87 1.58
C ALA A 84 1.36 5.58 1.93
N PHE A 85 0.70 6.48 2.69
CA PHE A 85 -0.72 6.36 3.01
C PHE A 85 -1.62 6.46 1.76
N LEU A 86 -1.36 7.41 0.86
CA LEU A 86 -2.15 7.53 -0.37
C LEU A 86 -1.92 6.32 -1.28
N ALA A 87 -0.68 5.85 -1.39
CA ALA A 87 -0.33 4.68 -2.17
C ALA A 87 -0.99 3.40 -1.64
N SER A 88 -1.03 3.19 -0.31
CA SER A 88 -1.65 2.00 0.28
C SER A 88 -3.15 1.92 0.01
N VAL A 89 -3.85 3.04 0.14
CA VAL A 89 -5.28 3.15 -0.17
C VAL A 89 -5.52 2.89 -1.65
N LEU A 90 -4.74 3.53 -2.52
CA LEU A 90 -4.88 3.40 -3.97
C LEU A 90 -4.65 1.95 -4.42
N ILE A 91 -3.56 1.32 -3.97
CA ILE A 91 -3.26 -0.08 -4.30
C ILE A 91 -4.35 -1.02 -3.76
N GLY A 92 -4.84 -0.81 -2.54
CA GLY A 92 -5.93 -1.62 -1.98
C GLY A 92 -7.24 -1.49 -2.75
N VAL A 93 -7.59 -0.28 -3.19
CA VAL A 93 -8.77 -0.02 -4.04
C VAL A 93 -8.58 -0.72 -5.38
N ILE A 94 -7.44 -0.57 -6.04
CA ILE A 94 -7.21 -1.21 -7.33
C ILE A 94 -7.24 -2.74 -7.22
N GLN A 95 -6.62 -3.33 -6.21
CA GLN A 95 -6.70 -4.78 -5.98
C GLN A 95 -8.15 -5.25 -5.82
N THR A 96 -8.93 -4.53 -5.00
CA THR A 96 -10.34 -4.86 -4.76
C THR A 96 -11.17 -4.72 -6.05
N PHE A 97 -10.97 -3.64 -6.82
CA PHE A 97 -11.65 -3.42 -8.09
C PHE A 97 -11.27 -4.46 -9.15
N ALA A 98 -9.99 -4.84 -9.23
CA ALA A 98 -9.52 -5.85 -10.16
C ALA A 98 -10.18 -7.20 -9.89
N VAL A 99 -10.24 -7.62 -8.62
CA VAL A 99 -10.93 -8.87 -8.21
C VAL A 99 -12.45 -8.77 -8.45
N ALA A 100 -13.08 -7.62 -8.20
CA ALA A 100 -14.52 -7.43 -8.40
C ALA A 100 -14.92 -7.39 -9.90
N LEU A 101 -14.10 -6.81 -10.77
CA LEU A 101 -14.32 -6.79 -12.22
C LEU A 101 -14.13 -8.19 -12.83
N ASP A 102 -13.24 -9.02 -12.27
CA ASP A 102 -13.06 -10.40 -12.70
C ASP A 102 -14.33 -11.25 -12.48
N HIS A 103 -15.06 -10.98 -11.39
CA HIS A 103 -16.39 -11.56 -11.16
C HIS A 103 -17.50 -10.99 -12.09
N SER A 104 -17.30 -9.80 -12.66
CA SER A 104 -18.28 -9.14 -13.52
C SER A 104 -18.08 -9.44 -15.01
N PHE A 105 -16.85 -9.65 -15.49
CA PHE A 105 -16.61 -9.98 -16.91
C PHE A 105 -17.12 -11.37 -17.28
N LEU A 106 -17.02 -12.34 -16.36
CA LEU A 106 -17.52 -13.70 -16.54
C LEU A 106 -19.06 -13.75 -16.58
N SER A 107 -19.73 -12.92 -15.76
CA SER A 107 -21.20 -12.86 -15.68
C SER A 107 -21.83 -12.00 -16.79
N LEU A 108 -21.18 -10.92 -17.22
CA LEU A 108 -21.57 -10.14 -18.41
C LEU A 108 -21.40 -10.94 -19.71
N ALA A 109 -20.35 -11.74 -19.82
CA ALA A 109 -20.15 -12.63 -20.97
C ALA A 109 -21.24 -13.73 -21.05
N GLN A 110 -21.71 -14.23 -19.90
CA GLN A 110 -22.83 -15.17 -19.83
C GLN A 110 -24.19 -14.48 -20.08
N ALA A 111 -24.36 -13.22 -19.68
CA ALA A 111 -25.58 -12.44 -19.94
C ALA A 111 -25.69 -11.93 -21.39
N ALA A 112 -24.58 -11.84 -22.13
CA ALA A 112 -24.53 -11.41 -23.53
C ALA A 112 -24.87 -12.51 -24.56
N GLY A 113 -25.32 -13.69 -24.11
CA GLY A 113 -25.95 -14.69 -24.99
C GLY A 113 -25.01 -15.46 -25.94
N LEU A 114 -23.70 -15.42 -25.72
CA LEU A 114 -22.77 -16.30 -26.43
C LEU A 114 -22.71 -17.65 -25.71
N GLU A 115 -23.58 -18.58 -26.11
CA GLU A 115 -23.43 -20.00 -25.77
C GLU A 115 -22.14 -20.55 -26.40
N LEU A 116 -21.00 -20.26 -25.77
CA LEU A 116 -19.73 -20.90 -26.10
C LEU A 116 -19.81 -22.34 -25.56
N SER A 117 -20.35 -23.19 -26.44
CA SER A 117 -20.40 -24.65 -26.37
C SER A 117 -19.19 -25.24 -25.65
N GLN A 118 -19.43 -26.32 -24.90
CA GLN A 118 -18.57 -27.08 -23.96
C GLN A 118 -17.16 -27.47 -24.47
N THR A 119 -16.77 -27.08 -25.68
CA THR A 119 -15.51 -27.42 -26.36
C THR A 119 -14.42 -26.32 -26.23
N LEU A 120 -14.75 -25.13 -25.72
CA LEU A 120 -13.76 -24.07 -25.42
C LEU A 120 -13.48 -23.89 -23.92
N GLN A 121 -14.15 -24.65 -23.04
CA GLN A 121 -13.95 -24.66 -21.59
C GLN A 121 -12.57 -25.20 -21.16
N ASP A 122 -11.86 -25.91 -22.05
CA ASP A 122 -10.58 -26.59 -21.78
C ASP A 122 -9.34 -25.92 -22.39
N ASN A 123 -9.45 -24.74 -23.03
CA ASN A 123 -8.26 -23.95 -23.32
C ASN A 123 -7.81 -23.22 -22.06
N ALA A 124 -7.12 -23.98 -21.19
CA ALA A 124 -6.46 -23.56 -19.96
C ALA A 124 -5.68 -22.23 -20.09
N VAL A 125 -5.24 -21.88 -21.29
CA VAL A 125 -4.52 -20.64 -21.62
C VAL A 125 -5.34 -19.35 -21.32
N LEU A 126 -6.66 -19.35 -21.50
CA LEU A 126 -7.49 -18.16 -21.23
C LEU A 126 -7.93 -18.03 -19.75
N LYS A 127 -8.03 -19.15 -19.02
CA LYS A 127 -8.29 -19.16 -17.56
C LYS A 127 -7.04 -18.83 -16.74
N LEU A 128 -5.85 -19.19 -17.22
CA LEU A 128 -4.59 -18.93 -16.52
C LEU A 128 -4.21 -17.44 -16.48
N THR A 129 -4.72 -16.64 -17.43
CA THR A 129 -4.23 -15.25 -17.61
C THR A 129 -5.01 -14.19 -16.80
N LEU A 130 -6.17 -14.50 -16.18
CA LEU A 130 -6.89 -13.52 -15.34
C LEU A 130 -6.65 -13.74 -13.84
N SER A 131 -6.76 -14.97 -13.34
CA SER A 131 -6.61 -15.23 -11.91
C SER A 131 -5.16 -15.10 -11.40
N GLN A 132 -4.15 -15.19 -12.28
CA GLN A 132 -2.73 -15.01 -11.93
C GLN A 132 -2.25 -13.55 -12.03
N VAL A 133 -3.04 -12.65 -12.60
CA VAL A 133 -2.65 -11.23 -12.70
C VAL A 133 -2.93 -10.48 -11.40
N ALA A 134 -3.93 -10.90 -10.61
CA ALA A 134 -4.28 -10.24 -9.35
C ALA A 134 -3.09 -10.07 -8.37
N PRO A 135 -2.22 -11.08 -8.15
CA PRO A 135 -1.04 -10.92 -7.29
C PRO A 135 0.06 -10.06 -7.92
N ILE A 136 0.13 -9.99 -9.26
CA ILE A 136 1.19 -9.27 -10.00
C ILE A 136 0.85 -7.79 -10.19
N LEU A 137 -0.44 -7.45 -10.10
CA LEU A 137 -0.99 -6.12 -10.34
C LEU A 137 -0.29 -4.99 -9.54
N PRO A 138 0.02 -5.15 -8.24
CA PRO A 138 0.73 -4.11 -7.49
C PRO A 138 2.11 -3.80 -8.07
N TYR A 139 2.80 -4.82 -8.57
CA TYR A 139 4.14 -4.68 -9.16
C TYR A 139 4.08 -4.00 -10.53
N LEU A 140 3.08 -4.34 -11.36
CA LEU A 140 2.84 -3.61 -12.61
C LEU A 140 2.54 -2.14 -12.34
N PHE A 141 1.74 -1.87 -11.31
CA PHE A 141 1.42 -0.50 -10.90
C PHE A 141 2.67 0.25 -10.40
N LEU A 142 3.55 -0.44 -9.67
CA LEU A 142 4.85 0.11 -9.30
C LEU A 142 5.67 0.51 -10.51
N VAL A 143 5.85 -0.40 -11.47
CA VAL A 143 6.65 -0.14 -12.67
C VAL A 143 6.06 1.03 -13.45
N LEU A 144 4.74 1.05 -13.64
CA LEU A 144 4.04 2.14 -14.31
C LEU A 144 4.27 3.48 -13.60
N ILE A 145 4.12 3.53 -12.27
CA ILE A 145 4.36 4.75 -11.51
C ILE A 145 5.80 5.21 -11.61
N LEU A 146 6.79 4.31 -11.53
CA LEU A 146 8.20 4.70 -11.63
C LEU A 146 8.56 5.23 -13.02
N ILE A 147 7.91 4.76 -14.08
CA ILE A 147 8.08 5.31 -15.43
C ILE A 147 7.62 6.78 -15.48
N PHE A 148 6.46 7.11 -14.90
CA PHE A 148 5.92 8.48 -14.94
C PHE A 148 6.47 9.40 -13.83
N ARG A 149 6.82 8.82 -12.69
CA ARG A 149 7.20 9.50 -11.43
C ARG A 149 8.27 8.65 -10.72
N PRO A 150 9.55 8.73 -11.11
CA PRO A 150 10.63 7.89 -10.57
C PRO A 150 10.92 8.11 -9.07
N LYS A 151 10.34 9.15 -8.46
CA LYS A 151 10.45 9.44 -7.02
C LYS A 151 9.25 8.94 -6.20
N GLY A 152 8.28 8.26 -6.83
CA GLY A 152 6.99 7.92 -6.24
C GLY A 152 5.98 9.08 -6.30
N LEU A 153 4.76 8.84 -5.79
CA LEU A 153 3.61 9.75 -5.83
C LEU A 153 3.89 11.11 -5.19
N LEU A 154 4.55 11.13 -4.02
CA LEU A 154 4.80 12.34 -3.23
C LEU A 154 6.26 12.45 -2.75
N GLY A 155 7.21 11.86 -3.46
CA GLY A 155 8.64 11.94 -3.12
C GLY A 155 9.19 13.37 -3.27
N THR A 156 9.80 13.90 -2.22
CA THR A 156 10.47 15.20 -2.25
C THR A 156 11.82 15.09 -2.95
N ARG A 157 12.15 16.05 -3.82
CA ARG A 157 13.53 16.18 -4.32
C ARG A 157 14.31 16.75 -3.13
N GLU A 158 15.17 15.96 -2.51
CA GLU A 158 16.29 16.57 -1.78
C GLU A 158 17.09 17.34 -2.82
N SER A 159 17.17 18.65 -2.61
CA SER A 159 17.91 19.64 -3.39
C SER A 159 18.91 20.30 -2.48
#